data_AF-A0A8I1U3Z7-F1
#
_entry.id   AF-A0A8I1U3Z7-F1
#
_cell.length_a   1.000
_cell.length_b   1.000
_cell.length_c   1.000
_cell.angle_alpha   90.00
_cell.angle_beta   90.00
_cell.angle_gamma   90.00
#
_symmetry.space_group_name_H-M   'P 1'
#
loop_
_entity.id
_entity.type
_entity.pdbx_description
1 polymer ?
#
loop_
_entity_poly.entity_id
_entity_poly.type
_entity_poly.pdbx_seq_one_letter_code
_entity_poly.pdbx_strand_id
1 'polypeptide(L)'
;MAKKAEPTPTKEPNVEAAKAAIAAGKALIAEGKTKAEAAMAIYIQIEGESQETVVKAFVEGATLTEKGALTYWYNCRRKLKKMRLLGQIEGGAAPVEKG
;
A
#
# COMPACT_ATOMS: atom_id res chain seq x y z
N MET A 1 6.26 -4.67 30.85
CA MET A 1 5.02 -5.00 30.13
C MET A 1 5.04 -4.30 28.78
N ALA A 2 5.54 -4.95 27.71
CA ALA A 2 5.53 -4.39 26.37
C ALA A 2 4.36 -5.04 25.60
N LYS A 3 3.27 -4.28 25.41
CA LYS A 3 2.14 -4.70 24.58
C LYS A 3 2.63 -4.84 23.14
N LYS A 4 2.87 -6.08 22.72
CA LYS A 4 3.02 -6.45 21.31
C LYS A 4 1.74 -6.03 20.59
N ALA A 5 1.86 -5.19 19.58
CA ALA A 5 0.79 -4.94 18.64
C ALA A 5 0.44 -6.26 17.95
N GLU A 6 -0.83 -6.61 18.01
CA GLU A 6 -1.41 -7.86 17.53
C GLU A 6 -1.23 -7.97 16.01
N PRO A 7 -0.73 -9.10 15.47
CA PRO A 7 -0.68 -9.32 14.04
C PRO A 7 -2.11 -9.60 13.54
N THR A 8 -2.67 -8.65 12.80
CA THR A 8 -3.93 -8.80 12.06
C THR A 8 -3.85 -9.95 11.04
N PRO A 9 -4.99 -10.58 10.69
CA PRO A 9 -5.10 -12.00 10.40
C PRO A 9 -4.39 -12.40 9.11
N THR A 10 -3.84 -13.61 9.13
CA THR A 10 -3.24 -14.35 8.01
C THR A 10 -4.24 -14.52 6.87
N LYS A 11 -4.47 -13.48 6.08
CA LYS A 11 -5.05 -13.60 4.75
C LYS A 11 -3.93 -14.12 3.87
N GLU A 12 -4.13 -15.29 3.23
CA GLU A 12 -3.17 -15.81 2.27
C GLU A 12 -2.85 -14.71 1.25
N PRO A 13 -1.56 -14.44 0.98
CA PRO A 13 -1.19 -13.32 0.13
C PRO A 13 -1.81 -13.52 -1.24
N ASN A 14 -2.63 -12.57 -1.70
CA ASN A 14 -3.19 -12.65 -3.03
C ASN A 14 -2.11 -12.30 -4.06
N VAL A 15 -1.40 -13.34 -4.49
CA VAL A 15 -0.26 -13.23 -5.43
C VAL A 15 -0.69 -12.60 -6.75
N GLU A 16 -1.90 -12.87 -7.23
CA GLU A 16 -2.41 -12.29 -8.47
C GLU A 16 -2.68 -10.79 -8.33
N ALA A 17 -3.31 -10.38 -7.23
CA ALA A 17 -3.54 -8.96 -6.94
C ALA A 17 -2.20 -8.21 -6.79
N ALA A 18 -1.22 -8.81 -6.10
CA ALA A 18 0.12 -8.23 -5.96
C ALA A 18 0.83 -8.08 -7.31
N LYS A 19 0.78 -9.09 -8.18
CA LYS A 19 1.35 -9.02 -9.53
C LYS A 19 0.68 -7.93 -10.38
N ALA A 20 -0.65 -7.85 -10.35
CA ALA A 20 -1.39 -6.82 -11.07
C ALA A 20 -1.04 -5.41 -10.56
N ALA A 21 -0.92 -5.24 -9.24
CA ALA A 21 -0.52 -3.97 -8.63
C ALA A 21 0.92 -3.58 -9.03
N ILE A 22 1.86 -4.53 -9.01
CA ILE A 22 3.25 -4.30 -9.47
C ILE A 22 3.27 -3.84 -10.93
N ALA A 23 2.51 -4.51 -11.80
CA ALA A 23 2.42 -4.15 -13.22
C ALA A 23 1.87 -2.73 -13.39
N ALA A 24 0.82 -2.36 -12.65
CA ALA A 24 0.27 -1.01 -12.65
C ALA A 24 1.30 0.03 -12.19
N GLY A 25 2.03 -0.25 -11.10
CA GLY A 25 3.12 0.61 -10.63
C GLY A 25 4.20 0.83 -11.69
N LYS A 26 4.65 -0.25 -12.35
CA LYS A 26 5.67 -0.18 -13.41
C LYS A 26 5.18 0.66 -14.59
N ALA A 27 3.92 0.51 -14.99
CA ALA A 27 3.32 1.31 -16.05
C ALA A 27 3.35 2.80 -15.70
N LEU A 28 2.99 3.18 -14.47
CA LEU A 28 3.04 4.57 -14.02
C LEU A 28 4.47 5.13 -14.02
N ILE A 29 5.47 4.34 -13.61
CA ILE A 29 6.88 4.75 -13.70
C ILE A 29 7.31 4.92 -15.17
N ALA A 30 6.89 4.03 -16.07
CA ALA A 30 7.18 4.12 -17.49
C ALA A 30 6.51 5.34 -18.16
N GLU A 31 5.33 5.74 -17.67
CA GLU A 31 4.63 6.98 -18.07
C GLU A 31 5.32 8.26 -17.54
N GLY A 32 6.37 8.14 -16.72
CA GLY A 32 7.09 9.28 -16.14
C GLY A 32 6.44 9.85 -14.89
N LYS A 33 5.47 9.14 -14.28
CA LYS A 33 4.88 9.54 -12.99
C LYS A 33 5.85 9.31 -11.84
N THR A 34 5.57 9.96 -10.71
CA THR A 34 6.44 9.88 -9.54
C THR A 34 6.35 8.52 -8.85
N LYS A 35 7.43 8.14 -8.16
CA LYS A 35 7.45 6.94 -7.29
C LYS A 35 6.33 6.95 -6.25
N ALA A 36 5.93 8.13 -5.79
CA ALA A 36 4.83 8.30 -4.85
C ALA A 36 3.47 7.96 -5.46
N GLU A 37 3.24 8.33 -6.73
CA GLU A 37 2.01 7.97 -7.44
C GLU A 37 1.98 6.47 -7.75
N ALA A 38 3.09 5.90 -8.21
CA ALA A 38 3.21 4.46 -8.45
C ALA A 38 2.98 3.66 -7.16
N ALA A 39 3.63 4.04 -6.05
CA ALA A 39 3.44 3.39 -4.75
C ALA A 39 2.00 3.54 -4.24
N MET A 40 1.36 4.70 -4.45
CA MET A 40 -0.02 4.89 -4.03
C MET A 40 -0.99 4.02 -4.82
N ALA A 41 -0.81 3.90 -6.13
CA ALA A 41 -1.62 3.04 -6.98
C ALA A 41 -1.50 1.57 -6.58
N ILE A 42 -0.26 1.10 -6.35
CA ILE A 42 -0.01 -0.24 -5.80
C ILE A 42 -0.74 -0.40 -4.46
N TYR A 43 -0.58 0.56 -3.54
CA TYR A 43 -1.15 0.48 -2.19
C TYR A 43 -2.67 0.35 -2.17
N ILE A 44 -3.35 1.10 -3.04
CA ILE A 44 -4.82 1.08 -3.16
C ILE A 44 -5.29 -0.30 -3.65
N GLN A 45 -4.56 -0.90 -4.60
CA GLN A 45 -4.97 -2.14 -5.24
C GLN A 45 -4.77 -3.38 -4.35
N ILE A 46 -3.74 -3.37 -3.50
CA ILE A 46 -3.47 -4.42 -2.50
C ILE A 46 -3.67 -3.92 -1.08
N GLU A 47 -4.63 -3.02 -0.89
CA GLU A 47 -4.96 -2.54 0.45
C GLU A 47 -5.51 -3.69 1.29
N GLY A 48 -4.94 -3.89 2.48
CA GLY A 48 -5.30 -4.98 3.40
C GLY A 48 -4.42 -6.22 3.27
N GLU A 49 -3.50 -6.25 2.30
CA GLU A 49 -2.39 -7.21 2.28
C GLU A 49 -1.39 -6.94 3.41
N SER A 50 -0.55 -7.95 3.68
CA SER A 50 0.52 -7.81 4.67
C SER A 50 1.49 -6.70 4.29
N GLN A 51 2.09 -6.05 5.30
CA GLN A 51 3.11 -5.03 5.08
C GLN A 51 4.25 -5.56 4.19
N GLU A 52 4.66 -6.82 4.37
CA GLU A 52 5.71 -7.45 3.57
C GLU A 52 5.32 -7.59 2.10
N THR A 53 4.10 -8.05 1.80
CA THR A 53 3.57 -8.15 0.44
C THR A 53 3.60 -6.79 -0.24
N VAL A 54 3.14 -5.75 0.46
CA VAL A 54 3.08 -4.40 -0.08
C VAL A 54 4.48 -3.81 -0.29
N VAL A 55 5.39 -4.00 0.66
CA VAL A 55 6.78 -3.52 0.57
C VAL A 55 7.49 -4.17 -0.61
N LYS A 56 7.34 -5.49 -0.82
CA LYS A 56 7.88 -6.18 -2.00
C LYS A 56 7.29 -5.61 -3.29
N ALA A 57 5.98 -5.40 -3.33
CA ALA A 57 5.31 -4.81 -4.48
C ALA A 57 5.80 -3.39 -4.80
N PHE A 58 6.14 -2.59 -3.80
CA PHE A 58 6.73 -1.26 -3.99
C PHE A 58 8.16 -1.30 -4.53
N VAL A 59 8.97 -2.25 -4.07
CA VAL A 59 10.34 -2.42 -4.57
C VAL A 59 10.31 -2.77 -6.05
N GLU A 60 9.49 -3.75 -6.42
CA GLU A 60 9.36 -4.21 -7.79
C GLU A 60 8.60 -3.23 -8.70
N GLY A 61 7.52 -2.64 -8.19
CA GLY A 61 6.56 -1.85 -8.97
C GLY A 61 6.86 -0.36 -9.03
N ALA A 62 7.40 0.22 -7.95
CA ALA A 62 7.67 1.65 -7.85
C ALA A 62 9.17 2.00 -7.81
N THR A 63 10.06 1.02 -8.01
CA THR A 63 11.52 1.19 -7.98
C THR A 63 12.03 1.78 -6.66
N LEU A 64 11.37 1.43 -5.57
CA LEU A 64 11.75 1.85 -4.21
C LEU A 64 12.80 0.87 -3.65
N THR A 65 13.66 1.36 -2.76
CA THR A 65 14.51 0.47 -1.96
C THR A 65 13.69 -0.14 -0.84
N GLU A 66 14.07 -1.28 -0.27
CA GLU A 66 13.31 -1.91 0.84
C GLU A 66 13.09 -0.94 2.01
N LYS A 67 14.16 -0.21 2.40
CA LYS A 67 14.08 0.82 3.44
C LYS A 67 13.14 1.97 3.05
N GLY A 68 13.18 2.41 1.80
CA GLY A 68 12.28 3.44 1.28
C GLY A 68 10.83 2.97 1.22
N ALA A 69 10.60 1.74 0.78
CA ALA A 69 9.28 1.13 0.65
C ALA A 69 8.54 1.08 1.99
N LEU A 70 9.24 0.80 3.09
CA LEU A 70 8.66 0.88 4.44
C LEU A 70 8.15 2.29 4.77
N THR A 71 8.95 3.33 4.52
CA THR A 71 8.50 4.72 4.71
C THR A 71 7.29 5.05 3.84
N TYR A 72 7.32 4.62 2.57
CA TYR A 72 6.23 4.85 1.64
C TYR A 72 4.94 4.11 2.06
N TRP A 73 5.04 2.94 2.67
CA TRP A 73 3.88 2.22 3.19
C TRP A 73 3.12 3.02 4.25
N TYR A 74 3.83 3.59 5.24
CA TYR A 74 3.21 4.46 6.24
C TYR A 74 2.59 5.72 5.60
N ASN A 75 3.28 6.32 4.63
CA ASN A 75 2.80 7.51 3.94
C ASN A 75 1.55 7.22 3.10
N CYS A 76 1.53 6.12 2.35
CA CYS A 76 0.39 5.70 1.53
C CYS A 76 -0.82 5.40 2.41
N ARG A 77 -0.64 4.70 3.54
CA ARG A 77 -1.72 4.45 4.51
C ARG A 77 -2.35 5.73 5.04
N ARG A 78 -1.52 6.71 5.43
CA ARG A 78 -2.00 8.02 5.91
C ARG A 78 -2.69 8.82 4.81
N LYS A 79 -2.12 8.81 3.60
CA LYS A 79 -2.67 9.52 2.44
C LYS A 79 -4.00 8.92 2.00
N LEU A 80 -4.14 7.59 2.02
CA LEU A 80 -5.37 6.89 1.66
C LEU A 80 -6.50 7.23 2.63
N LYS A 81 -6.21 7.21 3.94
CA LYS A 81 -7.16 7.67 4.96
C LYS A 81 -7.62 9.11 4.71
N LYS A 82 -6.70 10.01 4.33
CA LYS A 82 -7.02 11.40 4.00
C LYS A 82 -7.86 11.51 2.73
N MET A 83 -7.54 10.74 1.68
CA MET A 83 -8.30 10.72 0.43
C MET A 83 -9.74 10.25 0.63
N ARG A 84 -9.94 9.22 1.47
CA ARG A 84 -11.29 8.80 1.90
C ARG A 84 -12.04 9.90 2.63
N LEU A 85 -11.39 10.56 3.59
CA LEU A 85 -12.00 11.65 4.34
C LEU A 85 -12.40 12.83 3.44
N LEU A 86 -11.63 13.06 2.37
CA LEU A 86 -11.91 14.10 1.37
C LEU A 86 -12.88 13.65 0.26
N GLY A 87 -13.41 12.43 0.32
CA GLY A 87 -14.32 11.88 -0.71
C GLY A 87 -13.67 11.65 -2.08
N GLN A 88 -12.33 11.56 -2.15
CA GLN A 88 -11.59 11.39 -3.40
C GLN A 88 -11.52 9.93 -3.89
N ILE A 89 -11.87 8.98 -3.03
CA ILE A 89 -11.90 7.55 -3.33
C ILE A 89 -13.13 6.96 -2.62
N GLU A 90 -14.04 6.35 -3.39
CA GLU A 90 -15.16 5.58 -2.86
C GLU A 90 -14.77 4.10 -2.76
N GLY A 91 -14.72 3.56 -1.53
CA GLY A 91 -14.50 2.13 -1.29
C GLY A 91 -13.14 1.75 -0.66
N GLY A 92 -13.20 0.79 0.27
CA GLY A 92 -12.08 0.25 1.06
C GLY A 92 -12.15 0.70 2.52
N ALA A 93 -11.93 -0.23 3.46
CA ALA A 93 -12.41 -0.19 4.84
C ALA A 93 -12.34 1.18 5.56
N ALA A 94 -13.46 1.49 6.22
CA ALA A 94 -13.67 2.63 7.11
C ALA A 94 -12.52 2.79 8.13
N PRO A 95 -12.27 4.00 8.65
CA PRO A 95 -11.35 4.18 9.76
C PRO A 95 -11.84 3.35 10.93
N VAL A 96 -11.05 2.35 11.35
CA VAL A 96 -11.22 1.74 12.66
C VAL A 96 -10.86 2.83 13.66
N GLU A 97 -11.86 3.56 14.13
CA GLU A 97 -11.79 4.31 15.38
C GLU A 97 -11.45 3.31 16.48
N LYS A 98 -10.30 3.50 17.12
CA LYS A 98 -10.10 3.05 18.50
C LYS A 98 -9.88 4.32 19.31
N GLY A 99 -10.84 4.59 20.20
CA GLY A 99 -10.80 5.67 21.19
C GLY A 99 -9.79 5.43 22.31
#